data_AF-A0A8J4RUZ5-F1
#
_entry.id   AF-A0A8J4RUZ5-F1
#
_cell.length_a   1.000
_cell.length_b   1.000
_cell.length_c   1.000
_cell.angle_alpha   90.00
_cell.angle_beta   90.00
_cell.angle_gamma   90.00
#
_symmetry.space_group_name_H-M   'P 1'
#
loop_
_entity.id
_entity.type
_entity.pdbx_description
1 polymer ?
#
loop_
_entity_poly.entity_id
_entity_poly.type
_entity_poly.pdbx_seq_one_letter_code
_entity_poly.pdbx_strand_id
1 'polypeptide(L)'
;MFAPLQGTTFSSSTRAVCIGSGRFMRAVLAPALRALDCGVIVAQTRGSSFVDACTKAKGKYEVDTISPDGKVDTNVFELEAVGSLGVSEGRAAFFDLPSKLSNLKYIGFGVTEAGLAEGSQVSQDLAEFLYRAFKAIPDNELSIINTDNFPNNGDHIKSLVLKSEWAHGDDSSAFRAYLDAKVHFHNTMVDRLTTHRAGDSLVPLTEPWPVKAISIEDLSGTLDAASFRKLPGVHIRTSEGEIAKDYQLKFCLGNAVNSAMVHLLALSRQRTANEFQKFPIINQYLDALFEKDILPALRTNGVNEEETRQLYTEWLARMKHPHFGLDNFWVSQNALLRLYVRLLASVNTNIKHDASYRPSVFMAFATAAALRYLTPWQVDSKRDAANVFVGQMDPIQNGAPIFSLTEKTWTYDTGLTANLSTGKYEFDDGEGGRVAKLL
;
A
#
# COMPACT_ATOMS: atom_id res chain seq x y z
N MET A 1 -13.29 -26.80 0.89
CA MET A 1 -14.69 -26.55 0.45
C MET A 1 -15.05 -25.24 1.08
N PHE A 2 -15.49 -24.23 0.33
CA PHE A 2 -15.77 -22.91 0.90
C PHE A 2 -16.81 -23.01 2.04
N ALA A 3 -16.43 -22.51 3.22
CA ALA A 3 -17.27 -22.49 4.41
C ALA A 3 -17.58 -21.04 4.80
N PRO A 4 -18.79 -20.74 5.30
CA PRO A 4 -19.03 -19.49 6.01
C PRO A 4 -18.05 -19.35 7.17
N LEU A 5 -17.67 -18.13 7.55
CA LEU A 5 -16.77 -17.90 8.68
C LEU A 5 -17.31 -18.50 10.00
N GLN A 6 -18.63 -18.55 10.12
CA GLN A 6 -19.37 -19.15 11.23
C GLN A 6 -19.29 -20.68 11.27
N GLY A 7 -18.69 -21.33 10.26
CA GLY A 7 -18.49 -22.77 10.20
C GLY A 7 -17.75 -23.33 11.41
N THR A 8 -17.99 -24.62 11.68
CA THR A 8 -17.49 -25.32 12.87
C THR A 8 -16.14 -26.02 12.66
N THR A 9 -15.74 -26.28 11.41
CA THR A 9 -14.50 -26.99 11.09
C THR A 9 -13.84 -26.41 9.84
N PHE A 10 -12.51 -26.28 9.88
CA PHE A 10 -11.66 -25.91 8.75
C PHE A 10 -10.67 -27.03 8.46
N SER A 11 -10.20 -27.11 7.21
CA SER A 11 -9.12 -28.03 6.85
C SER A 11 -7.88 -27.81 7.74
N SER A 12 -7.12 -28.88 8.01
CA SER A 12 -5.82 -28.80 8.68
C SER A 12 -4.79 -27.99 7.88
N SER A 13 -5.02 -27.80 6.58
CA SER A 13 -4.24 -26.92 5.70
C SER A 13 -4.61 -25.45 5.82
N THR A 14 -5.71 -25.09 6.50
CA THR A 14 -6.10 -23.70 6.74
C THR A 14 -5.23 -23.09 7.83
N ARG A 15 -4.17 -22.41 7.39
CA ARG A 15 -3.08 -21.91 8.24
C ARG A 15 -2.89 -20.41 8.17
N ALA A 16 -3.75 -19.71 7.41
CA ALA A 16 -3.62 -18.29 7.16
C ALA A 16 -4.95 -17.54 7.39
N VAL A 17 -4.87 -16.44 8.13
CA VAL A 17 -5.96 -15.47 8.32
C VAL A 17 -5.46 -14.11 7.88
N CYS A 18 -6.16 -13.43 6.97
CA CYS A 18 -5.80 -12.10 6.50
C CYS A 18 -6.82 -11.07 7.01
N ILE A 19 -6.36 -10.07 7.74
CA ILE A 19 -7.14 -8.91 8.17
C ILE A 19 -6.94 -7.80 7.15
N GLY A 20 -8.03 -7.43 6.48
CA GLY A 20 -8.01 -6.52 5.34
C GLY A 20 -8.26 -7.26 4.03
N SER A 21 -9.12 -6.68 3.18
CA SER A 21 -9.48 -7.23 1.86
C SER A 21 -9.08 -6.29 0.72
N GLY A 22 -8.07 -5.46 0.93
CA GLY A 22 -7.55 -4.52 -0.06
C GLY A 22 -6.95 -5.21 -1.29
N ARG A 23 -6.77 -4.44 -2.37
CA ARG A 23 -6.27 -4.94 -3.66
C ARG A 23 -4.91 -5.62 -3.54
N PHE A 24 -3.95 -5.02 -2.81
CA PHE A 24 -2.62 -5.59 -2.65
C PHE A 24 -2.67 -6.94 -1.90
N MET A 25 -3.41 -7.01 -0.78
CA MET A 25 -3.63 -8.26 -0.05
C MET A 25 -4.14 -9.37 -0.97
N ARG A 26 -5.15 -9.06 -1.79
CA ARG A 26 -5.78 -10.01 -2.73
C ARG A 26 -4.93 -10.33 -3.96
N ALA A 27 -4.08 -9.42 -4.41
CA ALA A 27 -3.26 -9.62 -5.60
C ALA A 27 -1.86 -10.16 -5.31
N VAL A 28 -1.40 -10.08 -4.06
CA VAL A 28 -0.01 -10.44 -3.68
C VAL A 28 0.01 -11.45 -2.54
N LEU A 29 -0.35 -11.05 -1.32
CA LEU A 29 -0.12 -11.90 -0.14
C LEU A 29 -1.03 -13.13 -0.10
N ALA A 30 -2.34 -12.98 -0.33
CA ALA A 30 -3.24 -14.12 -0.35
C ALA A 30 -2.88 -15.14 -1.45
N PRO A 31 -2.60 -14.73 -2.72
CA PRO A 31 -2.02 -15.62 -3.73
C PRO A 31 -0.73 -16.30 -3.32
N ALA A 32 0.20 -15.58 -2.69
CA ALA A 32 1.47 -16.14 -2.22
C ALA A 32 1.24 -17.23 -1.16
N LEU A 33 0.36 -16.98 -0.18
CA LEU A 33 0.01 -17.97 0.83
C LEU A 33 -0.70 -19.19 0.24
N ARG A 34 -1.59 -19.00 -0.76
CA ARG A 34 -2.22 -20.12 -1.49
C ARG A 34 -1.19 -20.96 -2.24
N ALA A 35 -0.16 -20.34 -2.83
CA ALA A 35 0.93 -21.04 -3.51
C ALA A 35 1.85 -21.83 -2.55
N LEU A 36 1.74 -21.58 -1.24
CA LEU A 36 2.35 -22.37 -0.16
C LEU A 36 1.37 -23.40 0.43
N ASP A 37 0.35 -23.79 -0.34
CA ASP A 37 -0.69 -24.75 0.02
C ASP A 37 -1.49 -24.39 1.29
N CYS A 38 -1.47 -23.13 1.71
CA CYS A 38 -2.24 -22.67 2.86
C CYS A 38 -3.70 -22.42 2.45
N GLY A 39 -4.67 -22.98 3.18
CA GLY A 39 -6.03 -22.44 3.18
C GLY A 39 -6.02 -21.04 3.79
N VAL A 40 -6.63 -20.09 3.08
CA VAL A 40 -6.63 -18.66 3.45
C VAL A 40 -8.05 -18.22 3.80
N ILE A 41 -8.19 -17.58 4.95
CA ILE A 41 -9.40 -16.87 5.37
C ILE A 41 -9.16 -15.37 5.25
N VAL A 42 -10.13 -14.60 4.75
CA VAL A 42 -10.02 -13.14 4.64
C VAL A 42 -11.13 -12.44 5.43
N ALA A 43 -10.76 -11.52 6.31
CA ALA A 43 -11.65 -10.66 7.07
C ALA A 43 -11.63 -9.24 6.50
N GLN A 44 -12.75 -8.80 5.92
CA GLN A 44 -12.95 -7.42 5.50
C GLN A 44 -13.13 -6.53 6.73
N THR A 45 -12.36 -5.45 6.85
CA THR A 45 -12.33 -4.61 8.05
C THR A 45 -13.55 -3.70 8.19
N ARG A 46 -14.16 -3.28 7.07
CA ARG A 46 -15.33 -2.39 7.03
C ARG A 46 -16.27 -2.77 5.89
N GLY A 47 -17.58 -2.73 6.14
CA GLY A 47 -18.61 -3.13 5.15
C GLY A 47 -18.55 -4.61 4.79
N SER A 48 -19.37 -5.05 3.82
CA SER A 48 -19.50 -6.47 3.46
C SER A 48 -19.30 -6.77 1.96
N SER A 49 -19.05 -5.77 1.12
CA SER A 49 -19.09 -5.91 -0.35
C SER A 49 -18.21 -7.04 -0.90
N PHE A 50 -16.98 -7.20 -0.39
CA PHE A 50 -16.10 -8.29 -0.82
C PHE A 50 -16.57 -9.65 -0.29
N VAL A 51 -17.05 -9.69 0.96
CA VAL A 51 -17.61 -10.89 1.58
C VAL A 51 -18.82 -11.39 0.80
N ASP A 52 -19.73 -10.48 0.42
CA ASP A 52 -20.94 -10.78 -0.33
C ASP A 52 -20.60 -11.34 -1.72
N ALA A 53 -19.66 -10.70 -2.42
CA ALA A 53 -19.19 -11.15 -3.73
C ALA A 53 -18.52 -12.54 -3.66
N CYS A 54 -17.60 -12.75 -2.71
CA CYS A 54 -16.96 -14.05 -2.52
C CYS A 54 -17.96 -15.13 -2.13
N THR A 55 -18.92 -14.82 -1.27
CA THR A 55 -19.98 -15.78 -0.86
C THR A 55 -20.81 -16.20 -2.07
N LYS A 56 -21.23 -15.25 -2.91
CA LYS A 56 -21.93 -15.51 -4.17
C LYS A 56 -21.08 -16.37 -5.12
N ALA A 57 -19.77 -16.14 -5.15
CA ALA A 57 -18.81 -16.88 -5.96
C ALA A 57 -18.27 -18.16 -5.27
N LYS A 58 -18.86 -18.60 -4.14
CA LYS A 58 -18.44 -19.78 -3.38
C LYS A 58 -16.95 -19.77 -2.99
N GLY A 59 -16.49 -18.66 -2.43
CA GLY A 59 -15.13 -18.46 -1.95
C GLY A 59 -14.13 -18.04 -3.02
N LYS A 60 -14.59 -17.76 -4.24
CA LYS A 60 -13.72 -17.38 -5.36
C LYS A 60 -13.66 -15.88 -5.53
N TYR A 61 -12.49 -15.37 -5.91
CA TYR A 61 -12.35 -14.02 -6.42
C TYR A 61 -11.36 -13.99 -7.57
N GLU A 62 -11.49 -12.97 -8.41
CA GLU A 62 -10.67 -12.76 -9.58
C GLU A 62 -9.60 -11.71 -9.32
N VAL A 63 -8.46 -11.86 -10.00
CA VAL A 63 -7.40 -10.85 -10.11
C VAL A 63 -6.98 -10.78 -11.56
N ASP A 64 -7.02 -9.59 -12.13
CA ASP A 64 -6.58 -9.31 -13.48
C ASP A 64 -5.12 -8.86 -13.48
N THR A 65 -4.35 -9.42 -14.40
CA THR A 65 -2.99 -8.97 -14.73
C THR A 65 -3.00 -8.49 -16.18
N ILE A 66 -2.68 -7.22 -16.40
CA ILE A 66 -2.58 -6.66 -17.74
C ILE A 66 -1.12 -6.66 -18.20
N SER A 67 -0.88 -7.23 -19.37
CA SER A 67 0.44 -7.29 -20.00
C SER A 67 0.74 -6.02 -20.81
N PRO A 68 2.02 -5.74 -21.13
CA PRO A 68 2.40 -4.54 -21.89
C PRO A 68 1.74 -4.41 -23.27
N ASP A 69 1.31 -5.51 -23.87
CA ASP A 69 0.56 -5.57 -25.13
C ASP A 69 -0.97 -5.31 -24.97
N GLY A 70 -1.43 -5.09 -23.74
CA GLY A 70 -2.82 -4.84 -23.39
C GLY A 70 -3.65 -6.09 -23.13
N LYS A 71 -3.07 -7.29 -23.29
CA LYS A 71 -3.77 -8.54 -22.95
C LYS A 71 -4.00 -8.62 -21.45
N VAL A 72 -5.24 -8.94 -21.06
CA VAL A 72 -5.61 -9.16 -19.66
C VAL A 72 -5.74 -10.66 -19.42
N ASP A 73 -4.97 -11.16 -18.47
CA ASP A 73 -5.08 -12.52 -17.94
C ASP A 73 -5.76 -12.48 -16.56
N THR A 74 -6.86 -13.22 -16.42
CA THR A 74 -7.62 -13.29 -15.17
C THR A 74 -7.28 -14.58 -14.42
N ASN A 75 -6.73 -14.44 -13.22
CA ASN A 75 -6.54 -15.55 -12.30
C ASN A 75 -7.69 -15.62 -11.30
N VAL A 76 -8.17 -16.83 -11.02
CA VAL A 76 -9.19 -17.10 -10.00
C VAL A 76 -8.52 -17.72 -8.78
N PHE A 77 -8.69 -17.10 -7.62
CA PHE A 77 -8.16 -17.59 -6.36
C PHE A 77 -9.30 -18.07 -5.46
N GLU A 78 -9.03 -19.14 -4.71
CA GLU A 78 -9.99 -19.75 -3.78
C GLU A 78 -9.61 -19.43 -2.33
N LEU A 79 -10.60 -19.00 -1.57
CA LEU A 79 -10.53 -18.80 -0.12
C LEU A 79 -11.30 -19.92 0.59
N GLU A 80 -10.84 -20.28 1.78
CA GLU A 80 -11.55 -21.25 2.61
C GLU A 80 -12.78 -20.61 3.27
N ALA A 81 -12.65 -19.36 3.72
CA ALA A 81 -13.75 -18.57 4.26
C ALA A 81 -13.52 -17.06 4.09
N VAL A 82 -14.61 -16.31 4.18
CA VAL A 82 -14.60 -14.85 4.25
C VAL A 82 -15.55 -14.36 5.33
N GLY A 83 -15.23 -13.23 5.96
CA GLY A 83 -16.16 -12.54 6.84
C GLY A 83 -15.87 -11.05 6.97
N SER A 84 -16.73 -10.33 7.67
CA SER A 84 -16.59 -8.89 7.90
C SER A 84 -16.47 -8.59 9.38
N LEU A 85 -15.47 -7.78 9.74
CA LEU A 85 -15.33 -7.21 11.08
C LEU A 85 -16.26 -6.00 11.29
N GLY A 86 -16.84 -5.47 10.20
CA GLY A 86 -17.82 -4.40 10.24
C GLY A 86 -19.24 -4.87 10.58
N VAL A 87 -19.44 -6.18 10.78
CA VAL A 87 -20.71 -6.80 11.16
C VAL A 87 -20.50 -7.61 12.44
N SER A 88 -21.36 -7.42 13.44
CA SER A 88 -21.20 -8.00 14.79
C SER A 88 -21.02 -9.53 14.77
N GLU A 89 -21.84 -10.24 14.00
CA GLU A 89 -21.78 -11.70 13.88
C GLU A 89 -20.51 -12.16 13.16
N GLY A 90 -20.06 -11.41 12.14
CA GLY A 90 -18.82 -11.69 11.42
C GLY A 90 -17.59 -11.45 12.29
N ARG A 91 -17.60 -10.39 13.09
CA ARG A 91 -16.57 -10.07 14.09
C ARG A 91 -16.49 -11.13 15.18
N ALA A 92 -17.62 -11.57 15.72
CA ALA A 92 -17.66 -12.66 16.70
C ALA A 92 -17.06 -13.96 16.11
N ALA A 93 -17.48 -14.34 14.90
CA ALA A 93 -16.98 -15.54 14.23
C ALA A 93 -15.47 -15.46 13.92
N PHE A 94 -14.96 -14.28 13.58
CA PHE A 94 -13.53 -14.04 13.38
C PHE A 94 -12.73 -14.29 14.66
N PHE A 95 -13.24 -13.83 15.79
CA PHE A 95 -12.59 -14.01 17.08
C PHE A 95 -12.63 -15.44 17.62
N ASP A 96 -13.52 -16.29 17.11
CA ASP A 96 -13.52 -17.72 17.41
C ASP A 96 -12.51 -18.51 16.55
N LEU A 97 -11.90 -17.91 15.52
CA LEU A 97 -10.98 -18.64 14.63
C LEU A 97 -9.78 -19.28 15.33
N PRO A 98 -9.10 -18.66 16.32
CA PRO A 98 -7.93 -19.27 16.92
C PRO A 98 -8.21 -20.64 17.56
N SER A 99 -9.42 -20.87 18.09
CA SER A 99 -9.82 -22.18 18.63
C SER A 99 -10.21 -23.20 17.55
N LYS A 100 -10.51 -22.74 16.34
CA LYS A 100 -10.89 -23.57 15.18
C LYS A 100 -9.71 -23.88 14.25
N LEU A 101 -8.59 -23.17 14.40
CA LEU A 101 -7.42 -23.24 13.52
C LEU A 101 -6.19 -23.69 14.31
N SER A 102 -6.15 -24.96 14.72
CA SER A 102 -5.04 -25.52 15.51
C SER A 102 -3.67 -25.38 14.83
N ASN A 103 -3.62 -25.28 13.50
CA ASN A 103 -2.39 -25.12 12.72
C ASN A 103 -2.15 -23.69 12.21
N LEU A 104 -2.87 -22.69 12.75
CA LEU A 104 -2.69 -21.29 12.38
C LEU A 104 -1.21 -20.90 12.48
N LYS A 105 -0.67 -20.34 11.39
CA LYS A 105 0.73 -19.91 11.29
C LYS A 105 0.86 -18.48 10.77
N TYR A 106 0.05 -18.07 9.80
CA TYR A 106 0.19 -16.79 9.13
C TYR A 106 -0.97 -15.85 9.44
N ILE A 107 -0.65 -14.62 9.79
CA ILE A 107 -1.61 -13.51 9.87
C ILE A 107 -1.19 -12.46 8.86
N GLY A 108 -1.94 -12.34 7.76
CA GLY A 108 -1.79 -11.22 6.83
C GLY A 108 -2.47 -9.97 7.41
N PHE A 109 -1.82 -8.81 7.35
CA PHE A 109 -2.40 -7.55 7.81
C PHE A 109 -2.25 -6.48 6.73
N GLY A 110 -3.34 -5.82 6.33
CA GLY A 110 -3.30 -4.77 5.30
C GLY A 110 -4.51 -3.86 5.36
N VAL A 111 -4.36 -2.69 5.98
CA VAL A 111 -5.48 -1.88 6.46
C VAL A 111 -5.38 -0.40 6.10
N THR A 112 -4.40 -0.04 5.27
CA THR A 112 -3.96 1.32 4.92
C THR A 112 -3.43 2.11 6.11
N GLU A 113 -2.81 3.25 5.85
CA GLU A 113 -2.25 4.14 6.88
C GLU A 113 -3.31 4.55 7.92
N ALA A 114 -4.56 4.74 7.52
CA ALA A 114 -5.66 5.04 8.44
C ALA A 114 -5.96 3.89 9.42
N GLY A 115 -5.71 2.65 9.02
CA GLY A 115 -5.81 1.50 9.91
C GLY A 115 -4.62 1.36 10.86
N LEU A 116 -3.48 1.99 10.56
CA LEU A 116 -2.27 2.01 11.40
C LEU A 116 -2.25 3.18 12.42
N ALA A 117 -3.31 3.99 12.46
CA ALA A 117 -3.44 5.06 13.46
C ALA A 117 -3.62 4.50 14.87
N GLU A 118 -3.11 5.22 15.87
CA GLU A 118 -3.30 4.86 17.28
C GLU A 118 -4.79 4.87 17.65
N GLY A 119 -5.24 3.83 18.37
CA GLY A 119 -6.65 3.66 18.73
C GLY A 119 -7.56 3.22 17.57
N SER A 120 -7.03 2.91 16.38
CA SER A 120 -7.86 2.38 15.30
C SER A 120 -8.51 1.05 15.71
N GLN A 121 -9.78 0.88 15.34
CA GLN A 121 -10.53 -0.34 15.68
C GLN A 121 -9.82 -1.60 15.19
N VAL A 122 -9.27 -1.58 13.97
CA VAL A 122 -8.61 -2.76 13.40
C VAL A 122 -7.32 -3.14 14.12
N SER A 123 -6.62 -2.20 14.75
CA SER A 123 -5.47 -2.49 15.61
C SER A 123 -5.92 -3.16 16.92
N GLN A 124 -7.05 -2.72 17.48
CA GLN A 124 -7.66 -3.39 18.64
C GLN A 124 -8.12 -4.81 18.27
N ASP A 125 -8.65 -4.99 17.06
CA ASP A 125 -9.09 -6.31 16.56
C ASP A 125 -7.91 -7.28 16.42
N LEU A 126 -6.76 -6.80 15.94
CA LEU A 126 -5.54 -7.60 15.91
C LEU A 126 -5.10 -8.00 17.33
N ALA A 127 -5.10 -7.06 18.27
CA ALA A 127 -4.71 -7.34 19.65
C ALA A 127 -5.64 -8.37 20.33
N GLU A 128 -6.95 -8.22 20.17
CA GLU A 128 -7.94 -9.18 20.67
C GLU A 128 -7.74 -10.56 20.02
N PHE A 129 -7.53 -10.62 18.70
CA PHE A 129 -7.30 -11.87 18.00
C PHE A 129 -6.05 -12.60 18.52
N LEU A 130 -4.95 -11.88 18.73
CA LEU A 130 -3.73 -12.43 19.31
C LEU A 130 -3.92 -12.88 20.76
N TYR A 131 -4.68 -12.13 21.54
CA TYR A 131 -5.03 -12.54 22.91
C TYR A 131 -5.84 -13.85 22.91
N ARG A 132 -6.79 -14.00 21.99
CA ARG A 132 -7.55 -15.25 21.84
C ARG A 132 -6.68 -16.40 21.33
N ALA A 133 -5.71 -16.13 20.46
CA ALA A 133 -4.71 -17.12 20.06
C ALA A 133 -3.82 -17.55 21.23
N PHE A 134 -3.38 -16.62 22.08
CA PHE A 134 -2.68 -16.93 23.32
C PHE A 134 -3.48 -17.88 24.22
N LYS A 135 -4.81 -17.72 24.33
CA LYS A 135 -5.64 -18.62 25.14
C LYS A 135 -5.90 -19.98 24.48
N ALA A 136 -6.03 -20.03 23.15
CA ALA A 136 -6.50 -21.22 22.43
C ALA A 136 -5.37 -22.09 21.85
N ILE A 137 -4.30 -21.46 21.35
CA ILE A 137 -3.17 -22.09 20.65
C ILE A 137 -1.83 -21.48 21.12
N PRO A 138 -1.54 -21.45 22.45
CA PRO A 138 -0.36 -20.79 23.01
C PRO A 138 0.97 -21.31 22.49
N ASP A 139 1.00 -22.54 21.97
CA ASP A 139 2.23 -23.19 21.52
C ASP A 139 2.61 -22.83 20.08
N ASN A 140 1.66 -22.35 19.27
CA ASN A 140 1.88 -22.00 17.87
C ASN A 140 2.80 -20.79 17.72
N GLU A 141 3.74 -20.88 16.77
CA GLU A 141 4.49 -19.72 16.29
C GLU A 141 3.70 -19.02 15.18
N LEU A 142 3.36 -17.75 15.41
CA LEU A 142 2.56 -16.92 14.51
C LEU A 142 3.43 -15.90 13.81
N SER A 143 3.40 -15.89 12.48
CA SER A 143 4.05 -14.89 11.63
C SER A 143 3.03 -13.86 11.16
N ILE A 144 3.18 -12.61 11.60
CA ILE A 144 2.35 -11.49 11.14
C ILE A 144 3.07 -10.79 9.99
N ILE A 145 2.45 -10.80 8.81
CA ILE A 145 2.99 -10.22 7.58
C ILE A 145 2.14 -9.00 7.24
N ASN A 146 2.68 -7.82 7.50
CA ASN A 146 2.03 -6.56 7.15
C ASN A 146 2.21 -6.28 5.64
N THR A 147 1.22 -5.67 5.00
CA THR A 147 1.21 -5.32 3.57
C THR A 147 0.92 -3.85 3.31
N ASP A 148 0.88 -3.04 4.37
CA ASP A 148 0.75 -1.60 4.27
C ASP A 148 2.07 -0.96 3.86
N ASN A 149 1.99 0.05 3.00
CA ASN A 149 3.13 0.78 2.44
C ASN A 149 3.68 1.81 3.47
N PHE A 150 4.11 1.30 4.62
CA PHE A 150 4.62 2.03 5.77
C PHE A 150 5.96 1.41 6.20
N PRO A 151 7.02 2.20 6.48
CA PRO A 151 8.30 1.66 6.92
C PRO A 151 8.21 1.08 8.33
N ASN A 152 8.94 -0.02 8.61
CA ASN A 152 8.90 -0.71 9.90
C ASN A 152 7.47 -1.06 10.35
N ASN A 153 6.64 -1.48 9.39
CA ASN A 153 5.22 -1.72 9.61
C ASN A 153 4.94 -2.91 10.55
N GLY A 154 5.88 -3.84 10.74
CA GLY A 154 5.81 -4.92 11.73
C GLY A 154 6.04 -4.38 13.15
N ASP A 155 7.10 -3.60 13.34
CA ASP A 155 7.40 -2.97 14.63
C ASP A 155 6.27 -2.01 15.06
N HIS A 156 5.73 -1.25 14.10
CA HIS A 156 4.64 -0.33 14.36
C HIS A 156 3.38 -1.04 14.85
N ILE A 157 2.94 -2.11 14.18
CA ILE A 157 1.76 -2.87 14.65
C ILE A 157 2.02 -3.60 15.97
N LYS A 158 3.26 -4.05 16.24
CA LYS A 158 3.63 -4.59 17.56
C LYS A 158 3.44 -3.52 18.63
N SER A 159 3.88 -2.29 18.38
CA SER A 159 3.68 -1.16 19.30
C SER A 159 2.19 -0.89 19.56
N LEU A 160 1.35 -0.92 18.53
CA LEU A 160 -0.09 -0.73 18.68
C LEU A 160 -0.74 -1.84 19.51
N VAL A 161 -0.37 -3.10 19.28
CA VAL A 161 -0.84 -4.23 20.08
C VAL A 161 -0.44 -4.08 21.56
N LEU A 162 0.81 -3.68 21.83
CA LEU A 162 1.32 -3.49 23.20
C LEU A 162 0.68 -2.31 23.95
N LYS A 163 0.07 -1.36 23.23
CA LYS A 163 -0.71 -0.25 23.79
C LYS A 163 -2.20 -0.58 23.99
N SER A 164 -2.68 -1.69 23.44
CA SER A 164 -4.08 -2.09 23.55
C SER A 164 -4.45 -2.52 24.97
N GLU A 165 -5.75 -2.44 25.31
CA GLU A 165 -6.25 -2.87 26.62
C GLU A 165 -5.91 -4.34 26.94
N TRP A 166 -5.84 -5.21 25.92
CA TRP A 166 -5.49 -6.62 26.04
C TRP A 166 -4.07 -6.85 26.56
N ALA A 167 -3.16 -5.90 26.31
CA ALA A 167 -1.79 -5.93 26.83
C ALA A 167 -1.67 -5.38 28.26
N HIS A 168 -2.78 -4.99 28.90
CA HIS A 168 -2.84 -4.35 30.22
C HIS A 168 -3.84 -5.01 31.20
N GLY A 169 -4.49 -6.11 30.83
CA GLY A 169 -5.38 -6.88 31.71
C GLY A 169 -4.65 -7.78 32.72
N ASP A 170 -5.41 -8.63 33.41
CA ASP A 170 -4.90 -9.51 34.48
C ASP A 170 -3.79 -10.46 34.01
N ASP A 171 -3.96 -11.05 32.81
CA ASP A 171 -2.99 -11.97 32.19
C ASP A 171 -1.87 -11.24 31.41
N SER A 172 -1.77 -9.92 31.53
CA SER A 172 -0.90 -9.07 30.67
C SER A 172 0.56 -9.51 30.63
N SER A 173 1.13 -9.93 31.76
CA SER A 173 2.53 -10.39 31.82
C SER A 173 2.74 -11.67 31.00
N ALA A 174 1.83 -12.64 31.11
CA ALA A 174 1.90 -13.88 30.34
C ALA A 174 1.62 -13.64 28.86
N PHE A 175 0.65 -12.77 28.53
CA PHE A 175 0.35 -12.43 27.15
C PHE A 175 1.51 -11.68 26.47
N ARG A 176 2.16 -10.73 27.15
CA ARG A 176 3.36 -10.05 26.64
C ARG A 176 4.50 -11.03 26.39
N ALA A 177 4.74 -11.96 27.31
CA ALA A 177 5.74 -13.01 27.12
C ALA A 177 5.41 -13.91 25.91
N TYR A 178 4.13 -14.22 25.69
CA TYR A 178 3.68 -14.91 24.48
C TYR A 178 3.94 -14.09 23.20
N LEU A 179 3.60 -12.80 23.20
CA LEU A 179 3.87 -11.93 22.04
C LEU A 179 5.37 -11.87 21.70
N ASP A 180 6.24 -11.86 22.70
CA ASP A 180 7.69 -11.82 22.49
C ASP A 180 8.28 -13.18 22.05
N ALA A 181 7.74 -14.30 22.56
CA ALA A 181 8.30 -15.63 22.32
C ALA A 181 7.68 -16.38 21.14
N LYS A 182 6.43 -16.06 20.76
CA LYS A 182 5.62 -16.86 19.82
C LYS A 182 5.06 -16.06 18.66
N VAL A 183 5.10 -14.73 18.70
CA VAL A 183 4.53 -13.88 17.66
C VAL A 183 5.62 -13.06 16.98
N HIS A 184 5.82 -13.31 15.69
CA HIS A 184 6.83 -12.66 14.87
C HIS A 184 6.17 -11.59 14.00
N PHE A 185 6.39 -10.32 14.36
CA PHE A 185 5.90 -9.17 13.62
C PHE A 185 6.90 -8.81 12.53
N HIS A 186 6.68 -9.31 11.32
CA HIS A 186 7.62 -9.13 10.23
C HIS A 186 7.47 -7.73 9.61
N ASN A 187 8.59 -7.01 9.55
CA ASN A 187 8.71 -5.80 8.76
C ASN A 187 8.71 -6.16 7.26
N THR A 188 7.95 -5.44 6.45
CA THR A 188 7.86 -5.69 5.02
C THR A 188 8.03 -4.44 4.19
N MET A 189 8.55 -4.62 2.98
CA MET A 189 8.46 -3.66 1.89
C MET A 189 7.55 -4.24 0.82
N VAL A 190 6.59 -3.45 0.33
CA VAL A 190 5.61 -3.87 -0.68
C VAL A 190 5.67 -2.98 -1.92
N ASP A 191 5.60 -3.58 -3.10
CA ASP A 191 5.56 -2.85 -4.37
C ASP A 191 4.85 -3.63 -5.46
N ARG A 192 3.61 -3.27 -5.74
CA ARG A 192 2.91 -3.68 -6.96
C ARG A 192 1.85 -2.66 -7.25
N LEU A 193 1.81 -2.16 -8.48
CA LEU A 193 0.78 -1.21 -8.86
C LEU A 193 -0.55 -1.96 -8.99
N THR A 194 -1.55 -1.46 -8.28
CA THR A 194 -2.89 -2.06 -8.29
C THR A 194 -3.95 -0.99 -8.49
N THR A 195 -4.90 -1.29 -9.37
CA THR A 195 -6.18 -0.60 -9.55
C THR A 195 -7.28 -1.65 -9.60
N HIS A 196 -8.38 -1.40 -10.30
CA HIS A 196 -9.50 -2.31 -10.42
C HIS A 196 -9.97 -2.44 -11.86
N ARG A 197 -10.69 -3.52 -12.15
CA ARG A 197 -11.33 -3.75 -13.45
C ARG A 197 -12.33 -2.62 -13.73
N ALA A 198 -12.36 -2.14 -14.98
CA ALA A 198 -13.33 -1.16 -15.40
C ALA A 198 -14.76 -1.68 -15.16
N GLY A 199 -15.58 -0.91 -14.44
CA GLY A 199 -16.96 -1.30 -14.08
C GLY A 199 -17.08 -2.27 -12.91
N ASP A 200 -15.98 -2.79 -12.35
CA ASP A 200 -16.00 -3.68 -11.18
C ASP A 200 -14.83 -3.39 -10.23
N SER A 201 -15.12 -2.66 -9.15
CA SER A 201 -14.12 -2.26 -8.16
C SER A 201 -13.64 -3.40 -7.26
N LEU A 202 -14.31 -4.56 -7.28
CA LEU A 202 -13.97 -5.71 -6.44
C LEU A 202 -12.91 -6.60 -7.09
N VAL A 203 -12.74 -6.55 -8.41
CA VAL A 203 -11.67 -7.28 -9.09
C VAL A 203 -10.41 -6.41 -9.17
N PRO A 204 -9.31 -6.75 -8.46
CA PRO A 204 -8.06 -6.03 -8.61
C PRO A 204 -7.53 -6.17 -10.04
N LEU A 205 -7.11 -5.07 -10.62
CA LEU A 205 -6.35 -5.02 -11.87
C LEU A 205 -4.93 -4.61 -11.54
N THR A 206 -3.95 -5.35 -12.04
CA THR A 206 -2.54 -5.18 -11.67
C THR A 206 -1.63 -5.22 -12.87
N GLU A 207 -0.46 -4.61 -12.74
CA GLU A 207 0.68 -4.91 -13.60
C GLU A 207 1.20 -6.34 -13.35
N PRO A 208 2.05 -6.89 -14.24
CA PRO A 208 2.79 -8.13 -13.97
C PRO A 208 3.60 -8.03 -12.68
N TRP A 209 3.96 -9.17 -12.09
CA TRP A 209 4.77 -9.17 -10.87
C TRP A 209 6.10 -8.43 -11.10
N PRO A 210 6.39 -7.36 -10.34
CA PRO A 210 7.68 -6.71 -10.41
C PRO A 210 8.76 -7.61 -9.79
N VAL A 211 10.03 -7.26 -10.04
CA VAL A 211 11.18 -8.05 -9.55
C VAL A 211 11.13 -8.20 -8.03
N LYS A 212 10.64 -7.18 -7.34
CA LYS A 212 10.53 -7.12 -5.87
C LYS A 212 9.13 -6.64 -5.49
N ALA A 213 8.18 -7.58 -5.46
CA ALA A 213 6.78 -7.31 -5.12
C ALA A 213 6.54 -7.24 -3.61
N ILE A 214 7.20 -8.11 -2.85
CA ILE A 214 7.21 -8.07 -1.39
C ILE A 214 8.58 -8.54 -0.89
N SER A 215 9.15 -7.79 0.04
CA SER A 215 10.32 -8.22 0.83
C SER A 215 9.89 -8.34 2.29
N ILE A 216 10.23 -9.44 2.94
CA ILE A 216 9.83 -9.76 4.30
C ILE A 216 11.09 -9.99 5.12
N GLU A 217 11.25 -9.25 6.21
CA GLU A 217 12.31 -9.46 7.19
C GLU A 217 11.95 -10.62 8.12
N ASP A 218 12.81 -11.63 8.16
CA ASP A 218 12.67 -12.83 8.99
C ASP A 218 14.01 -13.16 9.66
N LEU A 219 14.39 -12.34 10.64
CA LEU A 219 15.62 -12.51 11.42
C LEU A 219 15.55 -13.75 12.34
N SER A 220 14.33 -14.21 12.66
CA SER A 220 14.10 -15.37 13.52
C SER A 220 14.03 -16.69 12.74
N GLY A 221 13.97 -16.66 11.41
CA GLY A 221 13.90 -17.85 10.57
C GLY A 221 12.59 -18.65 10.73
N THR A 222 11.48 -17.98 11.04
CA THR A 222 10.19 -18.66 11.29
C THR A 222 9.37 -18.90 10.02
N LEU A 223 9.73 -18.22 8.92
CA LEU A 223 9.17 -18.44 7.60
C LEU A 223 9.88 -19.59 6.88
N ASP A 224 9.14 -20.31 6.04
CA ASP A 224 9.74 -21.23 5.07
C ASP A 224 10.37 -20.43 3.93
N ALA A 225 11.55 -19.86 4.19
CA ALA A 225 12.20 -18.95 3.27
C ALA A 225 12.49 -19.59 1.91
N ALA A 226 12.74 -20.91 1.88
CA ALA A 226 12.99 -21.64 0.64
C ALA A 226 11.73 -21.70 -0.24
N SER A 227 10.55 -21.91 0.33
CA SER A 227 9.31 -21.94 -0.44
C SER A 227 8.85 -20.53 -0.84
N PHE A 228 8.96 -19.53 0.06
CA PHE A 228 8.64 -18.15 -0.30
C PHE A 228 9.52 -17.62 -1.44
N ARG A 229 10.83 -17.87 -1.43
CA ARG A 229 11.76 -17.40 -2.48
C ARG A 229 11.52 -18.00 -3.86
N LYS A 230 10.75 -19.09 -3.98
CA LYS A 230 10.34 -19.64 -5.28
C LYS A 230 9.21 -18.84 -5.92
N LEU A 231 8.50 -18.02 -5.15
CA LEU A 231 7.39 -17.23 -5.63
C LEU A 231 7.91 -15.97 -6.33
N PRO A 232 7.39 -15.61 -7.53
CA PRO A 232 7.82 -14.42 -8.24
C PRO A 232 7.69 -13.15 -7.37
N GLY A 233 8.75 -12.35 -7.34
CA GLY A 233 8.74 -11.07 -6.63
C GLY A 233 8.76 -11.16 -5.10
N VAL A 234 8.85 -12.36 -4.51
CA VAL A 234 8.89 -12.53 -3.05
C VAL A 234 10.33 -12.72 -2.58
N HIS A 235 10.77 -11.87 -1.65
CA HIS A 235 12.13 -11.89 -1.09
C HIS A 235 12.07 -12.04 0.42
N ILE A 236 12.87 -12.96 0.98
CA ILE A 236 13.03 -13.11 2.43
C ILE A 236 14.42 -12.60 2.83
N ARG A 237 14.43 -11.58 3.68
CA ARG A 237 15.63 -10.96 4.26
C ARG A 237 15.90 -11.59 5.60
N THR A 238 17.06 -12.23 5.74
CA THR A 238 17.41 -13.00 6.94
C THR A 238 18.57 -12.35 7.70
N SER A 239 19.10 -11.24 7.19
CA SER A 239 20.18 -10.49 7.83
C SER A 239 19.72 -9.08 8.19
N GLU A 240 20.16 -8.62 9.35
CA GLU A 240 19.84 -7.28 9.85
C GLU A 240 20.26 -6.20 8.84
N GLY A 241 19.39 -5.20 8.64
CA GLY A 241 19.64 -4.07 7.76
C GLY A 241 19.41 -4.33 6.26
N GLU A 242 19.13 -5.56 5.82
CA GLU A 242 18.78 -5.83 4.42
C GLU A 242 17.45 -5.16 4.03
N ILE A 243 16.41 -5.25 4.87
CA ILE A 243 15.11 -4.63 4.59
C ILE A 243 15.19 -3.10 4.53
N ALA A 244 16.12 -2.49 5.27
CA ALA A 244 16.34 -1.05 5.24
C ALA A 244 16.79 -0.58 3.84
N LYS A 245 17.56 -1.38 3.10
CA LYS A 245 17.93 -1.08 1.71
C LYS A 245 16.72 -1.16 0.79
N ASP A 246 15.83 -2.14 1.00
CA ASP A 246 14.57 -2.24 0.26
C ASP A 246 13.68 -1.02 0.53
N TYR A 247 13.65 -0.49 1.75
CA TYR A 247 12.95 0.77 2.07
C TYR A 247 13.53 1.97 1.36
N GLN A 248 14.86 2.12 1.32
CA GLN A 248 15.50 3.22 0.57
C GLN A 248 15.12 3.16 -0.91
N LEU A 249 15.20 1.98 -1.52
CA LEU A 249 14.84 1.75 -2.91
C LEU A 249 13.34 2.00 -3.18
N LYS A 250 12.44 1.58 -2.30
CA LYS A 250 11.00 1.80 -2.51
C LYS A 250 10.57 3.24 -2.23
N PHE A 251 10.92 3.77 -1.06
CA PHE A 251 10.40 5.06 -0.59
C PHE A 251 11.17 6.26 -1.16
N CYS A 252 12.51 6.17 -1.21
CA CYS A 252 13.37 7.28 -1.60
C CYS A 252 13.73 7.28 -3.10
N LEU A 253 13.54 6.15 -3.81
CA LEU A 253 13.60 6.10 -5.27
C LEU A 253 12.21 5.98 -5.89
N GLY A 254 11.60 4.79 -5.91
CA GLY A 254 10.40 4.55 -6.70
C GLY A 254 9.24 5.49 -6.35
N ASN A 255 8.92 5.61 -5.06
CA ASN A 255 7.86 6.50 -4.61
C ASN A 255 8.21 7.98 -4.73
N ALA A 256 9.49 8.36 -4.61
CA ALA A 256 9.96 9.74 -4.77
C ALA A 256 9.84 10.22 -6.22
N VAL A 257 10.35 9.43 -7.17
CA VAL A 257 10.24 9.71 -8.61
C VAL A 257 8.76 9.73 -9.02
N ASN A 258 7.96 8.80 -8.50
CA ASN A 258 6.51 8.83 -8.72
C ASN A 258 5.89 10.13 -8.22
N SER A 259 6.19 10.56 -7.00
CA SER A 259 5.68 11.81 -6.44
C SER A 259 6.14 13.04 -7.24
N ALA A 260 7.38 13.07 -7.74
CA ALA A 260 7.87 14.14 -8.60
C ALA A 260 7.09 14.23 -9.93
N MET A 261 6.61 13.10 -10.44
CA MET A 261 5.89 12.98 -11.70
C MET A 261 4.38 13.24 -11.57
N VAL A 262 3.69 12.60 -10.63
CA VAL A 262 2.22 12.58 -10.58
C VAL A 262 1.62 13.95 -10.27
N HIS A 263 2.27 14.78 -9.45
CA HIS A 263 1.78 16.15 -9.19
C HIS A 263 1.86 17.02 -10.45
N LEU A 264 2.97 16.89 -11.21
CA LEU A 264 3.14 17.60 -12.48
C LEU A 264 2.09 17.15 -13.50
N LEU A 265 1.85 15.85 -13.62
CA LEU A 265 0.84 15.30 -14.52
C LEU A 265 -0.58 15.74 -14.14
N ALA A 266 -0.93 15.67 -12.85
CA ALA A 266 -2.24 16.12 -12.34
C ALA A 266 -2.48 17.60 -12.64
N LEU A 267 -1.51 18.48 -12.34
CA LEU A 267 -1.57 19.91 -12.66
C LEU A 267 -1.63 20.17 -14.16
N SER A 268 -1.03 19.31 -14.98
CA SER A 268 -1.04 19.35 -16.45
C SER A 268 -2.26 18.65 -17.07
N ARG A 269 -3.30 18.37 -16.29
CA ARG A 269 -4.57 17.77 -16.74
C ARG A 269 -4.42 16.38 -17.36
N GLN A 270 -3.40 15.62 -16.95
CA GLN A 270 -3.21 14.22 -17.32
C GLN A 270 -3.82 13.34 -16.22
N ARG A 271 -4.73 12.44 -16.60
CA ARG A 271 -5.47 11.63 -15.61
C ARG A 271 -4.61 10.51 -15.08
N THR A 272 -3.87 9.82 -15.93
CA THR A 272 -3.14 8.61 -15.54
C THR A 272 -1.63 8.76 -15.63
N ALA A 273 -0.91 8.08 -14.74
CA ALA A 273 0.55 8.18 -14.65
C ALA A 273 1.26 7.80 -15.96
N ASN A 274 0.73 6.81 -16.67
CA ASN A 274 1.31 6.32 -17.92
C ASN A 274 1.23 7.29 -19.10
N GLU A 275 0.50 8.40 -18.98
CA GLU A 275 0.48 9.44 -20.01
C GLU A 275 1.82 10.18 -20.13
N PHE A 276 2.69 10.11 -19.11
CA PHE A 276 3.99 10.78 -19.15
C PHE A 276 4.88 10.32 -20.32
N GLN A 277 4.64 9.12 -20.87
CA GLN A 277 5.33 8.63 -22.06
C GLN A 277 5.18 9.54 -23.28
N LYS A 278 4.09 10.32 -23.33
CA LYS A 278 3.80 11.30 -24.39
C LYS A 278 4.67 12.57 -24.28
N PHE A 279 5.39 12.72 -23.17
CA PHE A 279 6.15 13.93 -22.83
C PHE A 279 7.63 13.59 -22.56
N PRO A 280 8.48 13.55 -23.61
CA PRO A 280 9.91 13.28 -23.44
C PRO A 280 10.61 14.19 -22.43
N ILE A 281 10.14 15.45 -22.31
CA ILE A 281 10.67 16.42 -21.35
C ILE A 281 10.48 15.98 -19.88
N ILE A 282 9.42 15.22 -19.57
CA ILE A 282 9.22 14.69 -18.22
C ILE A 282 10.27 13.62 -17.92
N ASN A 283 10.62 12.76 -18.88
CA ASN A 283 11.70 11.79 -18.69
C ASN A 283 13.03 12.49 -18.39
N GLN A 284 13.39 13.50 -19.19
CA GLN A 284 14.63 14.27 -18.98
C GLN A 284 14.67 14.94 -17.60
N TYR A 285 13.53 15.46 -17.13
CA TYR A 285 13.38 16.00 -15.79
C TYR A 285 13.60 14.94 -14.71
N LEU A 286 12.95 13.77 -14.83
CA LEU A 286 13.08 12.69 -13.86
C LEU A 286 14.50 12.11 -13.84
N ASP A 287 15.14 11.96 -14.99
CA ASP A 287 16.52 11.48 -15.12
C ASP A 287 17.45 12.45 -14.39
N ALA A 288 17.28 13.75 -14.61
CA ALA A 288 18.11 14.77 -13.99
C ALA A 288 17.87 14.89 -12.46
N LEU A 289 16.62 14.74 -12.00
CA LEU A 289 16.29 14.65 -10.57
C LEU A 289 16.94 13.42 -9.93
N PHE A 290 16.89 12.28 -10.62
CA PHE A 290 17.48 11.04 -10.16
C PHE A 290 18.99 11.17 -10.00
N GLU A 291 19.71 11.62 -11.04
CA GLU A 291 21.17 11.73 -11.02
C GLU A 291 21.67 12.78 -10.01
N LYS A 292 20.97 13.91 -9.87
CA LYS A 292 21.48 15.05 -9.10
C LYS A 292 21.12 15.02 -7.62
N ASP A 293 19.99 14.43 -7.24
CA ASP A 293 19.50 14.50 -5.86
C ASP A 293 19.26 13.10 -5.25
N ILE A 294 18.61 12.19 -5.99
CA ILE A 294 18.16 10.91 -5.42
C ILE A 294 19.31 9.88 -5.34
N LEU A 295 20.03 9.66 -6.45
CA LEU A 295 21.12 8.69 -6.50
C LEU A 295 22.24 8.99 -5.49
N PRO A 296 22.72 10.25 -5.33
CA PRO A 296 23.72 10.58 -4.31
C PRO A 296 23.26 10.25 -2.88
N ALA A 297 21.98 10.48 -2.57
CA ALA A 297 21.42 10.18 -1.25
C ALA A 297 21.40 8.67 -0.99
N LEU A 298 20.99 7.88 -1.98
CA LEU A 298 20.96 6.41 -1.88
C LEU A 298 22.36 5.81 -1.71
N ARG A 299 23.34 6.31 -2.46
CA ARG A 299 24.75 5.91 -2.30
C ARG A 299 25.28 6.23 -0.91
N THR A 300 24.96 7.42 -0.40
CA THR A 300 25.31 7.84 0.96
C THR A 300 24.72 6.91 2.02
N ASN A 301 23.51 6.43 1.79
CA ASN A 301 22.83 5.44 2.64
C ASN A 301 23.30 3.99 2.38
N GLY A 302 24.38 3.78 1.61
CA GLY A 302 24.98 2.47 1.40
C GLY A 302 24.19 1.54 0.46
N VAL A 303 23.26 2.08 -0.33
CA VAL A 303 22.58 1.34 -1.40
C VAL A 303 23.50 1.24 -2.61
N ASN A 304 23.55 0.07 -3.23
CA ASN A 304 24.39 -0.17 -4.41
C ASN A 304 23.88 0.66 -5.61
N GLU A 305 24.79 1.31 -6.33
CA GLU A 305 24.44 2.17 -7.47
C GLU A 305 23.84 1.36 -8.64
N GLU A 306 24.37 0.18 -8.93
CA GLU A 306 23.83 -0.68 -9.99
C GLU A 306 22.40 -1.12 -9.69
N GLU A 307 22.15 -1.60 -8.46
CA GLU A 307 20.80 -1.95 -7.99
C GLU A 307 19.85 -0.74 -8.08
N THR A 308 20.34 0.43 -7.69
CA THR A 308 19.58 1.69 -7.75
C THR A 308 19.19 2.04 -9.18
N ARG A 309 20.13 1.96 -10.13
CA ARG A 309 19.88 2.25 -11.56
C ARG A 309 18.98 1.21 -12.22
N GLN A 310 19.13 -0.05 -11.86
CA GLN A 310 18.24 -1.12 -12.33
C GLN A 310 16.80 -0.87 -11.87
N LEU A 311 16.58 -0.58 -10.58
CA LEU A 311 15.25 -0.27 -10.08
C LEU A 311 14.67 1.01 -10.71
N TYR A 312 15.48 2.04 -10.93
CA TYR A 312 15.04 3.27 -11.60
C TYR A 312 14.54 2.97 -13.02
N THR A 313 15.30 2.16 -13.77
CA THR A 313 14.95 1.73 -15.13
C THR A 313 13.68 0.89 -15.15
N GLU A 314 13.57 -0.08 -14.24
CA GLU A 314 12.36 -0.91 -14.07
C GLU A 314 11.14 -0.04 -13.74
N TRP A 315 11.29 0.89 -12.80
CA TRP A 315 10.21 1.79 -12.38
C TRP A 315 9.71 2.64 -13.55
N LEU A 316 10.62 3.24 -14.33
CA LEU A 316 10.24 4.00 -15.52
C LEU A 316 9.51 3.13 -16.55
N ALA A 317 9.95 1.89 -16.77
CA ALA A 317 9.29 0.96 -17.68
C ALA A 317 7.87 0.62 -17.21
N ARG A 318 7.70 0.35 -15.91
CA ARG A 318 6.39 0.09 -15.28
C ARG A 318 5.45 1.29 -15.40
N MET A 319 5.94 2.50 -15.15
CA MET A 319 5.12 3.70 -15.34
C MET A 319 4.73 3.92 -16.79
N LYS A 320 5.55 3.50 -17.76
CA LYS A 320 5.27 3.65 -19.20
C LYS A 320 4.30 2.60 -19.75
N HIS A 321 3.74 1.73 -18.90
CA HIS A 321 2.86 0.67 -19.35
C HIS A 321 1.70 1.23 -20.21
N PRO A 322 1.60 0.88 -21.51
CA PRO A 322 0.69 1.56 -22.44
C PRO A 322 -0.79 1.45 -22.07
N HIS A 323 -1.16 0.34 -21.44
CA HIS A 323 -2.55 0.02 -21.10
C HIS A 323 -2.87 0.08 -19.60
N PHE A 324 -1.92 0.50 -18.77
CA PHE A 324 -2.08 0.51 -17.32
C PHE A 324 -1.43 1.75 -16.72
N GLY A 325 -2.24 2.55 -16.03
CA GLY A 325 -1.77 3.74 -15.34
C GLY A 325 -2.66 4.03 -14.16
N LEU A 326 -2.05 4.39 -13.03
CA LEU A 326 -2.80 4.80 -11.85
C LEU A 326 -3.29 6.23 -12.03
N ASP A 327 -4.45 6.54 -11.44
CA ASP A 327 -5.01 7.90 -11.46
C ASP A 327 -4.11 8.86 -10.67
N ASN A 328 -3.64 9.93 -11.32
CA ASN A 328 -2.71 10.89 -10.75
C ASN A 328 -3.31 11.67 -9.58
N PHE A 329 -4.63 11.88 -9.54
CA PHE A 329 -5.28 12.60 -8.44
C PHE A 329 -5.44 11.68 -7.23
N TRP A 330 -5.81 10.42 -7.45
CA TRP A 330 -5.78 9.42 -6.38
C TRP A 330 -4.36 9.21 -5.82
N VAL A 331 -3.36 9.09 -6.69
CA VAL A 331 -1.97 8.88 -6.27
C VAL A 331 -1.34 10.16 -5.68
N SER A 332 -1.94 11.33 -5.85
CA SER A 332 -1.43 12.58 -5.25
C SER A 332 -2.00 12.86 -3.85
N GLN A 333 -2.95 12.09 -3.32
CA GLN A 333 -3.50 12.28 -1.97
C GLN A 333 -2.39 12.21 -0.89
N ASN A 334 -2.56 12.92 0.23
CA ASN A 334 -1.53 13.07 1.28
C ASN A 334 -0.21 13.69 0.76
N ALA A 335 -0.27 14.63 -0.19
CA ALA A 335 0.88 15.19 -0.88
C ALA A 335 1.98 15.74 0.06
N LEU A 336 1.62 16.42 1.17
CA LEU A 336 2.61 16.99 2.09
C LEU A 336 3.42 15.89 2.81
N LEU A 337 2.74 14.85 3.31
CA LEU A 337 3.40 13.70 3.92
C LEU A 337 4.34 13.03 2.91
N ARG A 338 3.87 12.81 1.67
CA ARG A 338 4.66 12.19 0.60
C ARG A 338 5.88 13.03 0.21
N LEU A 339 5.74 14.35 0.16
CA LEU A 339 6.87 15.26 -0.08
C LEU A 339 7.95 15.08 0.97
N TYR A 340 7.57 15.04 2.26
CA TYR A 340 8.51 14.91 3.37
C TYR A 340 9.23 13.55 3.37
N VAL A 341 8.49 12.44 3.31
CA VAL A 341 9.04 11.09 3.48
C VAL A 341 9.70 10.52 2.22
N ARG A 342 9.52 11.15 1.05
CA ARG A 342 10.04 10.65 -0.23
C ARG A 342 11.08 11.56 -0.85
N LEU A 343 10.72 12.81 -1.14
CA LEU A 343 11.60 13.77 -1.84
C LEU A 343 12.58 14.45 -0.87
N LEU A 344 12.07 15.04 0.22
CA LEU A 344 12.91 15.75 1.19
C LEU A 344 13.81 14.82 2.00
N ALA A 345 13.48 13.53 2.08
CA ALA A 345 14.36 12.51 2.65
C ALA A 345 15.75 12.53 1.96
N SER A 346 15.79 12.57 0.62
CA SER A 346 17.04 12.62 -0.15
C SER A 346 17.80 13.93 0.09
N VAL A 347 17.08 15.07 0.16
CA VAL A 347 17.67 16.37 0.49
C VAL A 347 18.32 16.36 1.87
N ASN A 348 17.62 15.85 2.88
CA ASN A 348 18.12 15.77 4.26
C ASN A 348 19.36 14.89 4.35
N THR A 349 19.38 13.74 3.66
CA THR A 349 20.56 12.88 3.57
C THR A 349 21.74 13.63 2.94
N ASN A 350 21.54 14.26 1.78
CA ASN A 350 22.64 14.93 1.08
C ASN A 350 23.20 16.11 1.89
N ILE A 351 22.35 16.97 2.48
CA ILE A 351 22.80 18.10 3.32
C ILE A 351 23.62 17.61 4.52
N LYS A 352 23.22 16.50 5.14
CA LYS A 352 23.91 15.94 6.31
C LYS A 352 25.31 15.43 5.97
N HIS A 353 25.53 14.96 4.74
CA HIS A 353 26.77 14.29 4.34
C HIS A 353 27.66 15.13 3.41
N ASP A 354 27.12 16.18 2.79
CA ASP A 354 27.84 17.12 1.95
C ASP A 354 27.38 18.56 2.27
N ALA A 355 28.21 19.32 2.99
CA ALA A 355 27.91 20.70 3.36
C ALA A 355 27.82 21.65 2.14
N SER A 356 28.42 21.26 1.01
CA SER A 356 28.37 22.03 -0.25
C SER A 356 27.12 21.72 -1.07
N TYR A 357 26.41 20.64 -0.76
CA TYR A 357 25.20 20.25 -1.47
C TYR A 357 24.14 21.35 -1.43
N ARG A 358 23.55 21.60 -2.59
CA ARG A 358 22.35 22.42 -2.74
C ARG A 358 21.36 21.60 -3.58
N PRO A 359 20.07 21.52 -3.17
CA PRO A 359 19.06 20.85 -3.98
C PRO A 359 19.09 21.36 -5.42
N SER A 360 19.00 20.45 -6.39
CA SER A 360 19.00 20.86 -7.78
C SER A 360 17.74 21.65 -8.12
N VAL A 361 17.78 22.35 -9.26
CA VAL A 361 16.58 23.02 -9.81
C VAL A 361 15.43 22.04 -10.08
N PHE A 362 15.73 20.75 -10.30
CA PHE A 362 14.74 19.71 -10.53
C PHE A 362 14.07 19.29 -9.22
N MET A 363 14.83 19.15 -8.13
CA MET A 363 14.26 18.93 -6.80
C MET A 363 13.40 20.11 -6.36
N ALA A 364 13.89 21.34 -6.58
CA ALA A 364 13.11 22.56 -6.33
C ALA A 364 11.80 22.59 -7.14
N PHE A 365 11.85 22.19 -8.41
CA PHE A 365 10.65 22.10 -9.26
C PHE A 365 9.68 21.00 -8.78
N ALA A 366 10.16 19.83 -8.40
CA ALA A 366 9.35 18.75 -7.83
C ALA A 366 8.58 19.22 -6.58
N THR A 367 9.30 19.90 -5.68
CA THR A 367 8.71 20.51 -4.48
C THR A 367 7.70 21.60 -4.85
N ALA A 368 8.02 22.47 -5.80
CA ALA A 368 7.10 23.52 -6.24
C ALA A 368 5.80 22.94 -6.83
N ALA A 369 5.88 21.88 -7.65
CA ALA A 369 4.70 21.21 -8.20
C ALA A 369 3.82 20.59 -7.09
N ALA A 370 4.43 19.94 -6.09
CA ALA A 370 3.68 19.39 -4.96
C ALA A 370 3.00 20.50 -4.13
N LEU A 371 3.68 21.61 -3.85
CA LEU A 371 3.11 22.76 -3.15
C LEU A 371 2.00 23.44 -3.96
N ARG A 372 2.17 23.55 -5.28
CA ARG A 372 1.16 24.08 -6.19
C ARG A 372 -0.11 23.22 -6.21
N TYR A 373 0.05 21.90 -6.12
CA TYR A 373 -1.06 20.95 -5.99
C TYR A 373 -1.79 21.08 -4.64
N LEU A 374 -1.05 21.43 -3.58
CA LEU A 374 -1.58 21.69 -2.23
C LEU A 374 -2.19 23.10 -2.05
N THR A 375 -2.19 23.93 -3.09
CA THR A 375 -2.67 25.33 -2.99
C THR A 375 -4.15 25.40 -3.35
N PRO A 376 -5.04 25.79 -2.41
CA PRO A 376 -6.44 26.06 -2.72
C PRO A 376 -6.56 27.22 -3.69
N TRP A 377 -7.59 27.19 -4.53
CA TRP A 377 -7.80 28.25 -5.52
C TRP A 377 -9.29 28.53 -5.68
N GLN A 378 -9.68 29.80 -5.54
CA GLN A 378 -11.05 30.39 -5.58
C GLN A 378 -11.77 30.53 -4.23
N VAL A 379 -12.85 31.32 -4.25
CA VAL A 379 -13.70 31.64 -3.09
C VAL A 379 -14.47 30.41 -2.58
N ASP A 380 -14.74 29.43 -3.45
CA ASP A 380 -15.41 28.16 -3.12
C ASP A 380 -14.44 27.03 -2.73
N SER A 381 -13.22 27.38 -2.29
CA SER A 381 -12.18 26.38 -1.95
C SER A 381 -12.56 25.48 -0.78
N LYS A 382 -13.51 25.86 0.06
CA LYS A 382 -13.92 25.10 1.25
C LYS A 382 -15.13 24.22 0.96
N ARG A 383 -15.08 22.95 1.39
CA ARG A 383 -16.21 22.02 1.39
C ARG A 383 -16.73 21.79 2.80
N ASP A 384 -17.92 21.19 2.89
CA ASP A 384 -18.54 20.78 4.17
C ASP A 384 -17.69 19.74 4.91
N ALA A 385 -16.94 18.91 4.17
CA ALA A 385 -15.98 17.99 4.75
C ALA A 385 -14.73 18.74 5.24
N ALA A 386 -14.45 18.63 6.54
CA ALA A 386 -13.49 19.49 7.26
C ALA A 386 -12.05 19.45 6.72
N ASN A 387 -11.64 18.38 6.04
CA ASN A 387 -10.28 18.22 5.51
C ASN A 387 -10.21 18.33 3.99
N VAL A 388 -11.33 18.56 3.30
CA VAL A 388 -11.38 18.59 1.84
C VAL A 388 -11.42 20.03 1.34
N PHE A 389 -10.53 20.35 0.39
CA PHE A 389 -10.56 21.63 -0.32
C PHE A 389 -10.50 21.45 -1.84
N VAL A 390 -10.84 22.53 -2.57
CA VAL A 390 -10.81 22.57 -4.04
C VAL A 390 -9.53 23.25 -4.53
N GLY A 391 -8.75 22.53 -5.34
CA GLY A 391 -7.60 23.05 -6.08
C GLY A 391 -7.91 23.33 -7.55
N GLN A 392 -6.95 23.93 -8.25
CA GLN A 392 -7.05 24.19 -9.69
C GLN A 392 -5.80 23.71 -10.45
N MET A 393 -6.01 22.91 -11.49
CA MET A 393 -5.04 22.52 -12.51
C MET A 393 -4.61 23.73 -13.34
N ASP A 394 -3.40 23.72 -13.88
CA ASP A 394 -2.89 24.87 -14.61
C ASP A 394 -3.71 25.18 -15.88
N PRO A 395 -3.80 26.47 -16.27
CA PRO A 395 -4.55 26.88 -17.44
C PRO A 395 -3.90 26.36 -18.71
N ILE A 396 -4.72 25.90 -19.65
CA ILE A 396 -4.26 25.47 -20.97
C ILE A 396 -4.00 26.73 -21.79
N GLN A 397 -2.74 27.13 -21.96
CA GLN A 397 -2.38 28.30 -22.77
C GLN A 397 -2.41 28.02 -24.29
N ASN A 398 -2.39 26.75 -24.73
CA ASN A 398 -2.39 26.37 -26.15
C ASN A 398 -3.33 25.19 -26.44
N GLY A 399 -4.24 25.36 -27.40
CA GLY A 399 -5.34 24.43 -27.75
C GLY A 399 -4.94 23.19 -28.56
N ALA A 400 -3.81 22.53 -28.28
CA ALA A 400 -3.51 21.22 -28.87
C ALA A 400 -3.93 20.11 -27.87
N PRO A 401 -4.98 19.33 -28.15
CA PRO A 401 -5.55 18.43 -27.18
C PRO A 401 -4.81 17.10 -27.20
N ILE A 402 -4.16 16.75 -26.10
CA ILE A 402 -4.01 15.36 -25.72
C ILE A 402 -4.79 15.21 -24.43
N PHE A 403 -6.12 15.27 -24.55
CA PHE A 403 -7.04 15.05 -23.44
C PHE A 403 -7.64 13.66 -23.56
N SER A 404 -7.88 13.02 -22.42
CA SER A 404 -8.98 12.08 -22.33
C SER A 404 -10.29 12.85 -22.57
N LEU A 405 -10.82 12.79 -23.79
CA LEU A 405 -12.02 13.52 -24.20
C LEU A 405 -13.32 12.95 -23.60
N THR A 406 -13.25 11.84 -22.86
CA THR A 406 -14.44 11.03 -22.53
C THR A 406 -14.96 11.25 -21.12
N GLU A 407 -14.19 11.79 -20.17
CA GLU A 407 -14.66 12.06 -18.80
C GLU A 407 -14.38 13.52 -18.40
N LYS A 408 -15.42 14.36 -18.46
CA LYS A 408 -15.32 15.77 -18.04
C LYS A 408 -15.20 15.93 -16.54
N THR A 409 -15.95 15.15 -15.78
CA THR A 409 -15.83 14.99 -14.33
C THR A 409 -15.72 13.51 -14.03
N TRP A 410 -14.84 13.12 -13.13
CA TRP A 410 -14.81 11.75 -12.62
C TRP A 410 -14.58 11.74 -11.11
N THR A 411 -14.98 10.65 -10.49
CA THR A 411 -14.72 10.38 -9.08
C THR A 411 -13.46 9.54 -8.96
N TYR A 412 -12.58 9.91 -8.04
CA TYR A 412 -11.44 9.13 -7.59
C TYR A 412 -11.47 9.00 -6.06
N ASP A 413 -10.72 8.01 -5.57
CA ASP A 413 -10.69 7.66 -4.15
C ASP A 413 -12.10 7.44 -3.53
N THR A 414 -12.27 7.67 -2.24
CA THR A 414 -13.56 7.59 -1.53
C THR A 414 -14.46 8.82 -1.78
N GLY A 415 -14.71 9.16 -3.04
CA GLY A 415 -15.74 10.14 -3.43
C GLY A 415 -15.23 11.53 -3.83
N LEU A 416 -13.92 11.74 -3.93
CA LEU A 416 -13.33 12.99 -4.41
C LEU A 416 -13.52 13.12 -5.93
N THR A 417 -13.61 14.35 -6.44
CA THR A 417 -13.84 14.58 -7.87
C THR A 417 -12.77 15.47 -8.51
N ALA A 418 -12.52 15.24 -9.81
CA ALA A 418 -11.75 16.16 -10.66
C ALA A 418 -12.48 16.37 -11.97
N ASN A 419 -12.21 17.53 -12.58
CA ASN A 419 -12.78 17.92 -13.84
C ASN A 419 -11.73 18.54 -14.78
N LEU A 420 -11.42 17.83 -15.88
CA LEU A 420 -10.40 18.28 -16.84
C LEU A 420 -10.82 19.52 -17.62
N SER A 421 -12.12 19.79 -17.75
CA SER A 421 -12.63 20.96 -18.49
C SER A 421 -12.46 22.24 -17.68
N THR A 422 -12.96 22.25 -16.43
CA THR A 422 -12.85 23.39 -15.53
C THR A 422 -11.46 23.50 -14.89
N GLY A 423 -10.71 22.40 -14.86
CA GLY A 423 -9.46 22.27 -14.14
C GLY A 423 -9.63 22.16 -12.63
N LYS A 424 -10.85 21.97 -12.10
CA LYS A 424 -11.07 21.82 -10.66
C LYS A 424 -10.78 20.40 -10.19
N TYR A 425 -10.24 20.24 -8.99
CA TYR A 425 -10.11 18.95 -8.31
C TYR A 425 -10.29 19.08 -6.80
N GLU A 426 -10.69 18.01 -6.14
CA GLU A 426 -10.88 17.93 -4.70
C GLU A 426 -9.73 17.18 -4.03
N PHE A 427 -9.23 17.70 -2.93
CA PHE A 427 -8.08 17.11 -2.24
C PHE A 427 -8.39 16.94 -0.77
N ASP A 428 -8.17 15.73 -0.26
CA ASP A 428 -8.18 15.47 1.18
C ASP A 428 -6.80 15.79 1.75
N ASP A 429 -6.74 16.84 2.58
CA ASP A 429 -5.53 17.29 3.27
C ASP A 429 -5.16 16.41 4.48
N GLY A 430 -5.82 15.26 4.61
CA GLY A 430 -5.44 14.18 5.50
C GLY A 430 -5.60 14.54 6.98
N GLU A 431 -4.93 13.75 7.82
CA GLU A 431 -5.04 13.88 9.26
C GLU A 431 -4.50 15.24 9.76
N GLY A 432 -5.41 16.07 10.24
CA GLY A 432 -5.12 17.41 10.73
C GLY A 432 -5.57 18.54 9.80
N GLY A 433 -5.85 18.28 8.52
CA GLY A 433 -6.47 19.22 7.56
C GLY A 433 -5.89 20.63 7.61
N ARG A 434 -4.56 20.78 7.66
CA ARG A 434 -3.88 22.05 7.95
C ARG A 434 -4.26 23.16 6.97
N VAL A 435 -4.23 22.86 5.67
CA VAL A 435 -4.63 23.79 4.61
C VAL A 435 -6.15 24.02 4.66
N ALA A 436 -6.94 22.95 4.76
CA ALA A 436 -8.40 23.04 4.79
C ALA A 436 -8.93 23.87 5.98
N LYS A 437 -8.28 23.81 7.14
CA LYS A 437 -8.63 24.58 8.35
C LYS A 437 -8.26 26.06 8.28
N LEU A 438 -7.33 26.43 7.40
CA LEU A 438 -6.95 27.84 7.18
C LEU A 438 -7.90 28.56 6.22
N LEU A 439 -8.79 27.82 5.54
CA LEU A 439 -9.90 28.31 4.72
C LEU A 439 -11.17 28.45 5.56
#